data_AF-A0A0P4W6Y1-F1
#
_entry.id   AF-A0A0P4W6Y1-F1
#
_cell.length_a   1.000
_cell.length_b   1.000
_cell.length_c   1.000
_cell.angle_alpha   90.00
_cell.angle_beta   90.00
_cell.angle_gamma   90.00
#
_symmetry.space_group_name_H-M   'P 1'
#
loop_
_entity.id
_entity.type
_entity.pdbx_description
1 polymer ?
#
loop_
_entity_poly.entity_id
_entity_poly.type
_entity_poly.pdbx_seq_one_letter_code
_entity_poly.pdbx_strand_id
1 'polypeptide(L)'
;MENAGNIGSRRREGKKYAVEDEALDRIAKEAEARLAQRRAARAEARELRLRELERQQHEQENDEEKQFASPSYTEPLSRTGLGRAAARSSGMNCSGQYSRRSSEDSTTDEAALPANVREMRAELKELDEKFRKAMITNAQLDNEKATLTFEVELMKDRYTELEEAHTQLTKEHRKKCTEYEQLRKVSTKLQEEVKILRSMLQERDQLIQEYGLVVMGEEENGDDADHIEEDDDVDDLSPRKLSVKKVLVSQEAAELLSKGAAKGSLDVRLRKFGEEKNDLEDQVRRLKLELEEERNKNRRRENGLDYEKQKEQSKTVNEYKFRVQKAEAEVSTLQANVVRLDALLTRYKTQSEELESSEEELKLEKRKLQRELRDAQSRLEELETTNNHLIKRFDKLKNARSNLLKDLSQDPA
;
A
#
# COMPACT_ATOMS: atom_id res chain seq x y z
N MET A 1 -33.82 -41.52 -0.62
CA MET A 1 -32.37 -41.26 -0.50
C MET A 1 -32.20 -39.77 -0.40
N GLU A 2 -31.85 -39.34 0.80
CA GLU A 2 -31.58 -37.96 1.19
C GLU A 2 -30.31 -37.45 0.52
N ASN A 3 -30.27 -36.18 0.14
CA ASN A 3 -29.04 -35.41 0.20
C ASN A 3 -29.36 -33.92 0.37
N ALA A 4 -29.35 -33.47 1.62
CA ALA A 4 -29.41 -32.07 1.99
C ALA A 4 -27.99 -31.48 1.90
N GLY A 5 -27.83 -30.47 1.04
CA GLY A 5 -26.59 -29.71 0.91
C GLY A 5 -26.34 -28.83 2.15
N ASN A 6 -25.24 -29.11 2.84
CA ASN A 6 -24.79 -28.42 4.04
C ASN A 6 -24.30 -26.99 3.68
N ILE A 7 -25.09 -25.96 4.04
CA ILE A 7 -24.69 -24.55 3.89
C ILE A 7 -23.76 -24.19 5.05
N GLY A 8 -22.51 -23.89 4.70
CA GLY A 8 -21.44 -23.57 5.64
C GLY A 8 -21.77 -22.38 6.54
N SER A 9 -21.75 -22.63 7.85
CA SER A 9 -21.63 -21.60 8.87
C SER A 9 -20.21 -21.01 8.82
N ARG A 10 -20.05 -19.89 8.11
CA ARG A 10 -18.86 -19.05 8.16
C ARG A 10 -19.28 -17.62 8.51
N ARG A 11 -19.73 -17.42 9.76
CA ARG A 11 -20.14 -16.10 10.25
C ARG A 11 -19.71 -15.94 11.71
N ARG A 12 -18.53 -15.33 11.96
CA ARG A 12 -18.21 -14.57 13.20
C ARG A 12 -16.77 -14.04 13.36
N GLU A 13 -15.97 -13.87 12.31
CA GLU A 13 -14.62 -13.29 12.49
C GLU A 13 -14.57 -11.77 12.26
N GLY A 14 -15.25 -11.23 11.24
CA GLY A 14 -15.20 -9.79 10.93
C GLY A 14 -15.82 -8.84 11.96
N LYS A 15 -16.68 -9.32 12.86
CA LYS A 15 -17.30 -8.49 13.91
C LYS A 15 -16.41 -8.27 15.13
N LYS A 16 -15.41 -9.12 15.36
CA LYS A 16 -14.48 -8.96 16.48
C LYS A 16 -13.42 -7.91 16.16
N TYR A 17 -12.84 -7.96 14.95
CA TYR A 17 -11.88 -6.96 14.48
C TYR A 17 -12.46 -5.54 14.47
N ALA A 18 -13.71 -5.35 14.04
CA ALA A 18 -14.34 -4.02 14.07
C ALA A 18 -14.51 -3.45 15.49
N VAL A 19 -14.82 -4.30 16.48
CA VAL A 19 -14.97 -3.87 17.89
C VAL A 19 -13.60 -3.64 18.53
N GLU A 20 -12.60 -4.43 18.16
CA GLU A 20 -11.21 -4.27 18.61
C GLU A 20 -10.59 -2.99 18.01
N ASP A 21 -10.81 -2.71 16.73
CA ASP A 21 -10.36 -1.47 16.08
C ASP A 21 -11.05 -0.23 16.68
N GLU A 22 -12.35 -0.29 16.92
CA GLU A 22 -13.07 0.78 17.63
C GLU A 22 -12.54 0.99 19.07
N ALA A 23 -12.13 -0.07 19.75
CA ALA A 23 -11.54 0.03 21.08
C ALA A 23 -10.14 0.66 21.03
N LEU A 24 -9.32 0.28 20.05
CA LEU A 24 -7.99 0.87 19.82
C LEU A 24 -8.09 2.36 19.47
N ASP A 25 -9.07 2.74 18.66
CA ASP A 25 -9.32 4.15 18.32
C ASP A 25 -9.75 4.98 19.53
N ARG A 26 -10.58 4.43 20.42
CA ARG A 26 -10.96 5.10 21.68
C ARG A 26 -9.76 5.28 22.61
N ILE A 27 -8.92 4.26 22.74
CA ILE A 27 -7.69 4.32 23.55
C ILE A 27 -6.71 5.35 22.98
N ALA A 28 -6.55 5.41 21.67
CA ALA A 28 -5.70 6.38 21.00
C ALA A 28 -6.19 7.83 21.24
N LYS A 29 -7.50 8.07 21.06
CA LYS A 29 -8.13 9.38 21.34
C LYS A 29 -8.03 9.79 22.80
N GLU A 30 -8.20 8.85 23.73
CA GLU A 30 -8.06 9.13 25.16
C GLU A 30 -6.60 9.45 25.53
N ALA A 31 -5.63 8.73 24.97
CA ALA A 31 -4.21 9.00 25.18
C ALA A 31 -3.81 10.38 24.63
N GLU A 32 -4.32 10.76 23.45
CA GLU A 32 -4.10 12.08 22.86
C GLU A 32 -4.73 13.19 23.71
N ALA A 33 -5.97 13.01 24.19
CA ALA A 33 -6.62 13.97 25.07
C ALA A 33 -5.86 14.16 26.40
N ARG A 34 -5.34 13.08 27.00
CA ARG A 34 -4.50 13.15 28.21
C ARG A 34 -3.18 13.87 27.96
N LEU A 35 -2.54 13.66 26.80
CA LEU A 35 -1.35 14.42 26.42
C LEU A 35 -1.65 15.91 26.21
N ALA A 36 -2.77 16.23 25.54
CA ALA A 36 -3.21 17.60 25.36
C ALA A 36 -3.50 18.31 26.70
N GLN A 37 -4.14 17.64 27.65
CA GLN A 37 -4.35 18.17 29.01
C GLN A 37 -3.02 18.41 29.74
N ARG A 38 -2.04 17.50 29.61
CA ARG A 38 -0.71 17.71 30.17
C ARG A 38 0.00 18.92 29.55
N ARG A 39 -0.14 19.14 28.23
CA ARG A 39 0.38 20.33 27.56
C ARG A 39 -0.27 21.61 28.09
N ALA A 40 -1.60 21.61 28.23
CA ALA A 40 -2.33 22.75 28.79
C ALA A 40 -1.89 23.06 30.23
N ALA A 41 -1.78 22.04 31.09
CA ALA A 41 -1.34 22.22 32.47
C ALA A 41 0.10 22.76 32.57
N ARG A 42 1.02 22.31 31.69
CA ARG A 42 2.38 22.88 31.60
C ARG A 42 2.34 24.35 31.15
N ALA A 43 1.52 24.67 30.14
CA ALA A 43 1.36 26.03 29.66
C ALA A 43 0.80 26.97 30.76
N GLU A 44 -0.23 26.54 31.49
CA GLU A 44 -0.79 27.27 32.63
C GLU A 44 0.23 27.43 33.76
N ALA A 45 1.04 26.41 34.05
CA ALA A 45 2.11 26.50 35.05
C ALA A 45 3.19 27.52 34.65
N ARG A 46 3.55 27.61 33.35
CA ARG A 46 4.44 28.66 32.84
C ARG A 46 3.82 30.04 33.03
N GLU A 47 2.55 30.20 32.69
CA GLU A 47 1.84 31.48 32.80
C GLU A 47 1.74 31.97 34.24
N LEU A 48 1.43 31.08 35.19
CA LEU A 48 1.39 31.41 36.61
C LEU A 48 2.76 31.81 37.15
N ARG A 49 3.82 31.08 36.77
CA ARG A 49 5.17 31.38 37.23
C ARG A 49 5.73 32.67 36.62
N LEU A 50 5.40 32.97 35.36
CA LEU A 50 5.73 34.24 34.72
C LEU A 50 5.07 35.42 35.46
N ARG A 51 3.76 35.30 35.77
CA ARG A 51 3.04 36.31 36.56
C ARG A 51 3.63 36.50 37.96
N GLU A 52 4.10 35.43 38.60
CA GLU A 52 4.71 35.52 39.92
C GLU A 52 6.08 36.21 39.88
N LEU A 53 6.88 35.96 38.85
CA LEU A 53 8.15 36.67 38.62
C LEU A 53 7.90 38.16 38.33
N GLU A 54 6.92 38.49 37.50
CA GLU A 54 6.51 39.89 37.27
C GLU A 54 6.06 40.58 38.56
N ARG A 55 5.31 39.86 39.42
CA ARG A 55 4.90 40.40 40.72
C ARG A 55 6.09 40.63 41.64
N GLN A 56 7.06 39.72 41.68
CA GLN A 56 8.27 39.88 42.49
C GLN A 56 9.13 41.05 42.00
N GLN A 57 9.30 41.23 40.68
CA GLN A 57 9.98 42.40 40.13
C GLN A 57 9.27 43.69 40.50
N HIS A 58 7.95 43.73 40.37
CA HIS A 58 7.17 44.91 40.73
C HIS A 58 7.21 45.21 42.24
N GLU A 59 7.18 44.19 43.11
CA GLU A 59 7.34 44.36 44.56
C GLU A 59 8.75 44.87 44.91
N GLN A 60 9.80 44.38 44.24
CA GLN A 60 11.17 44.86 44.40
C GLN A 60 11.33 46.31 43.95
N GLU A 61 10.80 46.69 42.78
CA GLU A 61 10.79 48.08 42.30
C GLU A 61 10.08 49.02 43.28
N ASN A 62 8.92 48.60 43.81
CA ASN A 62 8.19 49.38 44.81
C ASN A 62 8.95 49.52 46.13
N ASP A 63 9.69 48.50 46.55
CA ASP A 63 10.49 48.54 47.78
C ASP A 63 11.80 49.32 47.60
N GLU A 64 12.40 49.29 46.41
CA GLU A 64 13.50 50.19 46.00
C GLU A 64 13.03 51.65 45.96
N GLU A 65 11.83 51.93 45.43
CA GLU A 65 11.23 53.28 45.42
C GLU A 65 10.93 53.78 46.84
N LYS A 66 10.42 52.93 47.74
CA LYS A 66 10.22 53.27 49.16
C LYS A 66 11.54 53.49 49.91
N GLN A 67 12.58 52.72 49.60
CA GLN A 67 13.91 52.94 50.18
C GLN A 67 14.54 54.23 49.64
N PHE A 68 14.26 54.62 48.39
CA PHE A 68 14.73 55.87 47.79
C PHE A 68 13.97 57.10 48.29
N ALA A 69 12.67 56.96 48.61
CA ALA A 69 11.83 58.04 49.14
C ALA A 69 12.08 58.36 50.63
N SER A 70 12.92 57.60 51.34
CA SER A 70 13.22 57.79 52.77
C SER A 70 14.72 58.00 53.02
N PRO A 71 15.25 59.23 52.93
CA PRO A 71 16.60 59.55 53.41
C PRO A 71 16.57 59.78 54.93
N SER A 72 16.33 58.73 55.71
CA SER A 72 16.65 58.73 57.14
C SER A 72 17.36 57.43 57.48
N TYR A 73 18.60 57.56 57.96
CA TYR A 73 19.40 56.47 58.51
C TYR A 73 18.63 55.77 59.63
N THR A 74 17.94 54.69 59.29
CA THR A 74 17.49 53.69 60.26
C THR A 74 18.00 52.34 59.79
N GLU A 75 18.98 51.87 60.54
CA GLU A 75 19.65 50.58 60.43
C GLU A 75 18.61 49.43 60.49
N PRO A 76 18.54 48.53 59.48
CA PRO A 76 17.59 47.43 59.54
C PRO A 76 18.16 46.30 60.39
N LEU A 77 17.61 46.14 61.59
CA LEU A 77 17.76 44.94 62.41
C LEU A 77 17.24 43.71 61.65
N SER A 78 18.12 42.75 61.41
CA SER A 78 17.84 41.40 60.91
C SER A 78 16.68 40.75 61.65
N ARG A 79 15.51 40.70 61.02
CA ARG A 79 14.41 39.81 61.41
C ARG A 79 14.51 38.53 60.59
N THR A 80 15.01 37.48 61.22
CA THR A 80 14.91 36.11 60.74
C THR A 80 13.44 35.72 60.60
N GLY A 81 12.97 35.65 59.35
CA GLY A 81 11.67 35.07 58.99
C GLY A 81 11.82 33.60 58.66
N LEU A 82 11.53 32.73 59.64
CA LEU A 82 11.22 31.32 59.38
C LEU A 82 9.70 31.14 59.44
N GLY A 83 9.14 30.69 58.30
CA GLY A 83 7.97 29.80 58.17
C GLY A 83 6.70 30.15 58.93
N ARG A 84 5.67 30.63 58.21
CA ARG A 84 4.29 30.62 58.68
C ARG A 84 3.54 29.43 58.06
N ALA A 85 3.26 28.41 58.86
CA ALA A 85 2.11 27.53 58.68
C ALA A 85 1.01 27.95 59.67
N ALA A 86 -0.24 27.86 59.22
CA ALA A 86 -1.43 28.32 59.90
C ALA A 86 -1.81 27.49 61.15
N ALA A 87 -2.35 28.14 62.19
CA ALA A 87 -3.60 27.75 62.87
C ALA A 87 -3.96 28.67 64.05
N ARG A 88 -5.12 29.32 63.90
CA ARG A 88 -6.20 29.61 64.87
C ARG A 88 -5.93 29.50 66.39
N SER A 89 -6.21 30.61 67.09
CA SER A 89 -7.25 30.76 68.14
C SER A 89 -6.83 31.45 69.45
N SER A 90 -7.75 32.30 69.91
CA SER A 90 -8.05 32.75 71.28
C SER A 90 -7.13 33.74 72.03
N GLY A 91 -7.69 34.95 72.20
CA GLY A 91 -7.84 35.74 73.42
C GLY A 91 -6.77 35.73 74.52
N MET A 92 -6.22 36.92 74.81
CA MET A 92 -6.47 37.61 76.09
C MET A 92 -5.86 39.01 76.06
N ASN A 93 -6.58 39.99 76.63
CA ASN A 93 -6.05 41.29 77.02
C ASN A 93 -4.92 41.15 78.05
N CYS A 94 -3.85 41.94 77.89
CA CYS A 94 -3.11 42.47 79.03
C CYS A 94 -2.43 43.80 78.66
N SER A 95 -3.02 44.87 79.18
CA SER A 95 -2.37 46.16 79.43
C SER A 95 -1.11 45.93 80.26
N GLY A 96 0.02 46.47 79.79
CA GLY A 96 1.29 46.41 80.49
C GLY A 96 2.22 47.51 80.01
N GLN A 97 2.10 48.68 80.63
CA GLN A 97 3.08 49.77 80.54
C GLN A 97 4.48 49.24 80.81
N TYR A 98 5.42 49.43 79.88
CA TYR A 98 6.81 49.66 80.21
C TYR A 98 7.41 50.67 79.23
N SER A 99 7.39 51.92 79.69
CA SER A 99 8.41 52.90 79.33
C SER A 99 9.78 52.36 79.77
N ARG A 100 10.68 52.11 78.81
CA ARG A 100 12.12 52.23 79.02
C ARG A 100 12.77 52.85 77.78
N ARG A 101 12.74 54.19 77.78
CA ARG A 101 13.88 55.07 77.46
C ARG A 101 14.91 54.48 76.48
N SER A 102 14.75 54.75 75.19
CA SER A 102 15.88 54.76 74.26
C SER A 102 16.27 56.23 74.07
N SER A 103 17.30 56.66 74.79
CA SER A 103 17.92 57.97 74.64
C SER A 103 19.04 57.83 73.61
N GLU A 104 18.71 58.04 72.35
CA GLU A 104 19.70 58.29 71.31
C GLU A 104 19.94 59.79 71.25
N ASP A 105 20.77 60.27 72.17
CA ASP A 105 21.45 61.55 71.99
C ASP A 105 22.85 61.43 72.60
N SER A 106 23.81 61.13 71.74
CA SER A 106 25.23 61.25 72.04
C SER A 106 25.93 61.69 70.78
N THR A 107 25.75 62.97 70.46
CA THR A 107 26.72 63.75 69.69
C THR A 107 28.04 63.79 70.47
N THR A 108 28.80 62.68 70.41
CA THR A 108 30.20 62.68 70.81
C THR A 108 31.00 63.25 69.65
N ASP A 109 31.57 64.43 69.87
CA ASP A 109 32.39 65.16 68.92
C ASP A 109 33.54 64.25 68.41
N GLU A 110 33.45 63.82 67.15
CA GLU A 110 34.27 62.76 66.54
C GLU A 110 35.77 63.16 66.48
N ALA A 111 36.06 64.45 66.71
CA ALA A 111 37.38 65.04 66.83
C ALA A 111 38.11 64.73 68.16
N ALA A 112 37.39 64.42 69.24
CA ALA A 112 37.97 64.24 70.59
C ALA A 112 38.41 62.79 70.92
N LEU A 113 38.15 61.82 70.04
CA LEU A 113 38.53 60.42 70.22
C LEU A 113 40.00 60.15 69.80
N PRO A 114 40.73 59.25 70.49
CA PRO A 114 42.10 58.87 70.10
C PRO A 114 42.16 58.35 68.65
N ALA A 115 43.23 58.69 67.92
CA ALA A 115 43.38 58.35 66.50
C ALA A 115 43.10 56.86 66.19
N ASN A 116 43.63 55.94 67.00
CA ASN A 116 43.41 54.50 66.85
C ASN A 116 41.93 54.09 66.96
N VAL A 117 41.12 54.78 67.76
CA VAL A 117 39.68 54.48 67.91
C VAL A 117 38.91 55.01 66.70
N ARG A 118 39.35 56.13 66.12
CA ARG A 118 38.76 56.69 64.89
C ARG A 118 39.06 55.81 63.67
N GLU A 119 40.30 55.30 63.56
CA GLU A 119 40.71 54.36 62.51
C GLU A 119 39.95 53.03 62.60
N MET A 120 39.84 52.42 63.79
CA MET A 120 39.03 51.20 63.99
C MET A 120 37.54 51.41 63.65
N ARG A 121 36.98 52.58 63.94
CA ARG A 121 35.60 52.91 63.55
C ARG A 121 35.46 53.15 62.05
N ALA A 122 36.47 53.72 61.38
CA ALA A 122 36.49 53.88 59.94
C ALA A 122 36.62 52.53 59.21
N GLU A 123 37.47 51.63 59.71
CA GLU A 123 37.59 50.25 59.22
C GLU A 123 36.30 49.45 59.43
N LEU A 124 35.62 49.63 60.57
CA LEU A 124 34.31 49.04 60.81
C LEU A 124 33.27 49.55 59.80
N LYS A 125 33.21 50.87 59.57
CA LYS A 125 32.33 51.47 58.55
C LYS A 125 32.66 50.94 57.15
N GLU A 126 33.94 50.80 56.78
CA GLU A 126 34.35 50.27 55.47
C GLU A 126 33.99 48.78 55.33
N LEU A 127 34.13 48.00 56.41
CA LEU A 127 33.72 46.59 56.44
C LEU A 127 32.19 46.45 56.32
N ASP A 128 31.44 47.31 57.01
CA ASP A 128 29.98 47.36 56.94
C ASP A 128 29.50 47.75 55.53
N GLU A 129 30.15 48.71 54.88
CA GLU A 129 29.88 49.08 53.49
C GLU A 129 30.20 47.94 52.51
N LYS A 130 31.32 47.23 52.70
CA LYS A 130 31.67 46.05 51.90
C LYS A 130 30.66 44.93 52.09
N PHE A 131 30.22 44.68 53.32
CA PHE A 131 29.19 43.70 53.63
C PHE A 131 27.84 44.08 52.98
N ARG A 132 27.44 45.35 53.05
CA ARG A 132 26.24 45.87 52.39
C ARG A 132 26.31 45.69 50.87
N LYS A 133 27.45 46.02 50.24
CA LYS A 133 27.66 45.80 48.80
C LYS A 133 27.58 44.32 48.44
N ALA A 134 28.22 43.44 49.21
CA ALA A 134 28.16 42.00 49.01
C ALA A 134 26.72 41.46 49.11
N MET A 135 25.94 41.94 50.10
CA MET A 135 24.53 41.59 50.26
C MET A 135 23.68 42.01 49.05
N ILE A 136 23.88 43.24 48.54
CA ILE A 136 23.18 43.73 47.33
C ILE A 136 23.54 42.87 46.11
N THR A 137 24.83 42.60 45.88
CA THR A 137 25.26 41.77 44.75
C THR A 137 24.76 40.33 44.87
N ASN A 138 24.68 39.79 46.09
CA ASN A 138 24.17 38.43 46.31
C ASN A 138 22.66 38.36 46.01
N ALA A 139 21.89 39.37 46.41
CA ALA A 139 20.48 39.48 46.06
C ALA A 139 20.27 39.61 44.53
N GLN A 140 21.12 40.39 43.85
CA GLN A 140 21.11 40.48 42.39
C GLN A 140 21.39 39.14 41.72
N LEU A 141 22.41 38.40 42.18
CA LEU A 141 22.74 37.07 41.66
C LEU A 141 21.62 36.05 41.90
N ASP A 142 20.93 36.12 43.04
CA ASP A 142 19.78 35.25 43.31
C ASP A 142 18.59 35.54 42.36
N ASN A 143 18.34 36.82 42.05
CA ASN A 143 17.34 37.23 41.06
C ASN A 143 17.70 36.77 39.63
N GLU A 144 18.96 36.95 39.22
CA GLU A 144 19.46 36.49 37.92
C GLU A 144 19.38 34.96 37.81
N LYS A 145 19.76 34.25 38.87
CA LYS A 145 19.64 32.80 38.96
C LYS A 145 18.18 32.34 38.86
N ALA A 146 17.25 33.02 39.53
CA ALA A 146 15.82 32.71 39.44
C ALA A 146 15.30 32.90 38.00
N THR A 147 15.70 33.99 37.35
CA THR A 147 15.33 34.32 35.96
C THR A 147 15.87 33.29 34.96
N LEU A 148 17.17 32.98 35.04
CA LEU A 148 17.80 31.96 34.19
C LEU A 148 17.21 30.57 34.43
N THR A 149 16.85 30.24 35.67
CA THR A 149 16.19 28.97 35.99
C THR A 149 14.84 28.86 35.29
N PHE A 150 14.06 29.94 35.27
CA PHE A 150 12.79 29.99 34.55
C PHE A 150 12.98 29.88 33.03
N GLU A 151 13.96 30.56 32.46
CA GLU A 151 14.26 30.48 31.03
C GLU A 151 14.64 29.04 30.62
N VAL A 152 15.48 28.38 31.42
CA VAL A 152 15.84 26.98 31.20
C VAL A 152 14.62 26.06 31.28
N GLU A 153 13.73 26.27 32.26
CA GLU A 153 12.48 25.52 32.36
C GLU A 153 11.63 25.72 31.11
N LEU A 154 11.41 26.96 30.67
CA LEU A 154 10.65 27.29 29.46
C LEU A 154 11.23 26.62 28.20
N MET A 155 12.56 26.62 28.06
CA MET A 155 13.23 26.01 26.93
C MET A 155 13.14 24.49 26.93
N LYS A 156 13.24 23.82 28.09
CA LYS A 156 12.99 22.37 28.20
C LYS A 156 11.58 22.01 27.75
N ASP A 157 10.64 22.86 28.15
CA ASP A 157 9.24 22.67 27.90
C ASP A 157 8.89 22.84 26.41
N ARG A 158 9.43 23.88 25.76
CA ARG A 158 9.40 24.04 24.28
C ARG A 158 10.07 22.87 23.56
N TYR A 159 11.19 22.39 24.09
CA TYR A 159 11.88 21.23 23.52
C TYR A 159 10.99 19.97 23.56
N THR A 160 10.29 19.71 24.67
CA THR A 160 9.35 18.58 24.73
C THR A 160 8.18 18.72 23.75
N GLU A 161 7.65 19.94 23.53
CA GLU A 161 6.60 20.18 22.54
C GLU A 161 7.09 19.89 21.12
N LEU A 162 8.31 20.31 20.78
CA LEU A 162 8.94 20.04 19.48
C LEU A 162 9.21 18.55 19.28
N GLU A 163 9.69 17.84 20.30
CA GLU A 163 9.87 16.38 20.25
C GLU A 163 8.55 15.67 19.98
N GLU A 164 7.50 16.04 20.72
CA GLU A 164 6.17 15.44 20.53
C GLU A 164 5.62 15.73 19.13
N ALA A 165 5.74 16.97 18.63
CA ALA A 165 5.34 17.33 17.27
C ALA A 165 6.13 16.54 16.20
N HIS A 166 7.44 16.39 16.38
CA HIS A 166 8.28 15.57 15.49
C HIS A 166 7.84 14.10 15.48
N THR A 167 7.50 13.52 16.63
CA THR A 167 6.99 12.15 16.69
C THR A 167 5.63 11.99 16.01
N GLN A 168 4.75 12.98 16.13
CA GLN A 168 3.46 13.01 15.43
C GLN A 168 3.65 13.08 13.91
N LEU A 169 4.46 14.02 13.44
CA LEU A 169 4.78 14.18 12.01
C LEU A 169 5.40 12.90 11.42
N THR A 170 6.30 12.25 12.17
CA THR A 170 6.91 10.98 11.76
C THR A 170 5.86 9.86 11.60
N LYS A 171 4.87 9.79 12.51
CA LYS A 171 3.77 8.81 12.42
C LYS A 171 2.87 9.09 11.22
N GLU A 172 2.49 10.35 11.00
CA GLU A 172 1.68 10.77 9.85
C GLU A 172 2.39 10.49 8.53
N HIS A 173 3.68 10.78 8.45
CA HIS A 173 4.48 10.48 7.26
C HIS A 173 4.47 8.98 6.96
N ARG A 174 4.64 8.11 7.98
CA ARG A 174 4.54 6.65 7.80
C ARG A 174 3.16 6.23 7.30
N LYS A 175 2.07 6.77 7.85
CA LYS A 175 0.69 6.48 7.39
C LYS A 175 0.50 6.88 5.93
N LYS A 176 0.89 8.10 5.56
CA LYS A 176 0.83 8.59 4.17
C LYS A 176 1.65 7.73 3.21
N CYS A 177 2.84 7.27 3.62
CA CYS A 177 3.64 6.35 2.81
C CYS A 177 2.91 5.01 2.59
N THR A 178 2.27 4.46 3.62
CA THR A 178 1.49 3.21 3.47
C THR A 178 0.26 3.38 2.57
N GLU A 179 -0.47 4.49 2.69
CA GLU A 179 -1.61 4.82 1.82
C GLU A 179 -1.15 5.02 0.38
N TYR A 180 -0.05 5.74 0.17
CA TYR A 180 0.56 5.92 -1.15
C TYR A 180 0.94 4.58 -1.79
N GLU A 181 1.57 3.66 -1.04
CA GLU A 181 1.92 2.34 -1.55
C GLU A 181 0.68 1.51 -1.92
N GLN A 182 -0.40 1.59 -1.13
CA GLN A 182 -1.67 0.93 -1.44
C GLN A 182 -2.28 1.50 -2.72
N LEU A 183 -2.37 2.84 -2.83
CA LEU A 183 -2.94 3.50 -4.00
C LEU A 183 -2.11 3.24 -5.27
N ARG A 184 -0.77 3.22 -5.14
CA ARG A 184 0.15 2.83 -6.21
C ARG A 184 -0.13 1.42 -6.71
N LYS A 185 -0.34 0.44 -5.82
CA LYS A 185 -0.68 -0.95 -6.20
C LYS A 185 -2.02 -1.04 -6.94
N VAL A 186 -3.01 -0.25 -6.52
CA VAL A 186 -4.31 -0.20 -7.22
C VAL A 186 -4.15 0.43 -8.60
N SER A 187 -3.42 1.55 -8.70
CA SER A 187 -3.14 2.22 -9.97
C SER A 187 -2.40 1.32 -10.96
N THR A 188 -1.39 0.56 -10.52
CA THR A 188 -0.68 -0.39 -11.40
C THR A 188 -1.61 -1.50 -11.92
N LYS A 189 -2.50 -2.04 -11.08
CA LYS A 189 -3.49 -3.04 -11.52
C LYS A 189 -4.47 -2.47 -12.54
N LEU A 190 -5.00 -1.28 -12.28
CA LEU A 190 -5.89 -0.61 -13.23
C LEU A 190 -5.18 -0.31 -14.57
N GLN A 191 -3.90 0.06 -14.54
CA GLN A 191 -3.12 0.25 -15.76
C GLN A 191 -2.95 -1.06 -16.55
N GLU A 192 -2.74 -2.19 -15.88
CA GLU A 192 -2.69 -3.52 -16.51
C GLU A 192 -4.04 -3.89 -17.11
N GLU A 193 -5.14 -3.71 -16.38
CA GLU A 193 -6.51 -3.95 -16.86
C GLU A 193 -6.82 -3.10 -18.10
N VAL A 194 -6.48 -1.81 -18.10
CA VAL A 194 -6.65 -0.92 -19.26
C VAL A 194 -5.83 -1.41 -20.45
N LYS A 195 -4.59 -1.89 -20.25
CA LYS A 195 -3.78 -2.46 -21.34
C LYS A 195 -4.43 -3.70 -21.94
N ILE A 196 -4.95 -4.61 -21.10
CA ILE A 196 -5.65 -5.81 -21.54
C ILE A 196 -6.90 -5.43 -22.35
N LEU A 197 -7.74 -4.54 -21.81
CA LEU A 197 -8.96 -4.08 -22.50
C LEU A 197 -8.65 -3.40 -23.83
N ARG A 198 -7.59 -2.59 -23.91
CA ARG A 198 -7.12 -2.01 -25.17
C ARG A 198 -6.69 -3.06 -26.17
N SER A 199 -5.94 -4.08 -25.74
CA SER A 199 -5.54 -5.20 -26.60
C SER A 199 -6.74 -5.97 -27.13
N MET A 200 -7.72 -6.27 -26.27
CA MET A 200 -8.95 -6.97 -26.67
C MET A 200 -9.78 -6.14 -27.67
N LEU A 201 -9.86 -4.82 -27.48
CA LEU A 201 -10.51 -3.93 -28.43
C LEU A 201 -9.78 -3.89 -29.78
N GLN A 202 -8.46 -3.83 -29.76
CA GLN A 202 -7.64 -3.89 -30.98
C GLN A 202 -7.84 -5.20 -31.73
N GLU A 203 -7.84 -6.34 -31.04
CA GLU A 203 -8.11 -7.64 -31.63
C GLU A 203 -9.52 -7.71 -32.23
N ARG A 204 -10.53 -7.21 -31.50
CA ARG A 204 -11.90 -7.11 -32.03
C ARG A 204 -11.95 -6.25 -33.30
N ASP A 205 -11.29 -5.09 -33.29
CA ASP A 205 -11.29 -4.17 -34.43
C ASP A 205 -10.50 -4.74 -35.63
N GLN A 206 -9.44 -5.51 -35.38
CA GLN A 206 -8.72 -6.29 -36.41
C GLN A 206 -9.62 -7.35 -37.03
N LEU A 207 -10.33 -8.14 -36.23
CA LEU A 207 -11.28 -9.13 -36.73
C LEU A 207 -12.39 -8.46 -37.57
N ILE A 208 -12.93 -7.33 -37.12
CA ILE A 208 -13.91 -6.55 -37.90
C ILE A 208 -13.34 -6.19 -39.29
N GLN A 209 -12.08 -5.75 -39.36
CA GLN A 209 -11.42 -5.43 -40.63
C GLN A 209 -11.14 -6.67 -41.49
N GLU A 210 -10.59 -7.74 -40.91
CA GLU A 210 -10.25 -8.98 -41.62
C GLU A 210 -11.48 -9.65 -42.25
N TYR A 211 -12.62 -9.61 -41.55
CA TYR A 211 -13.89 -10.11 -42.07
C TYR A 211 -14.61 -9.11 -43.00
N GLY A 212 -14.01 -7.94 -43.29
CA GLY A 212 -14.59 -6.92 -44.17
C GLY A 212 -15.92 -6.38 -43.65
N LEU A 213 -16.09 -6.32 -42.33
CA LEU A 213 -17.27 -5.79 -41.69
C LEU A 213 -17.16 -4.27 -41.53
N VAL A 214 -18.24 -3.57 -41.84
CA VAL A 214 -18.36 -2.11 -41.73
C VAL A 214 -19.39 -1.80 -40.66
N VAL A 215 -19.08 -0.83 -39.82
CA VAL A 215 -20.00 -0.32 -38.80
C VAL A 215 -21.00 0.61 -39.48
N MET A 216 -22.25 0.18 -39.56
CA MET A 216 -23.38 1.00 -39.98
C MET A 216 -24.12 1.51 -38.75
N GLY A 217 -24.21 2.83 -38.59
CA GLY A 217 -25.06 3.48 -37.60
C GLY A 217 -25.79 4.65 -38.25
N GLU A 218 -26.75 5.22 -37.55
CA GLU A 218 -27.25 6.54 -37.90
C GLU A 218 -26.10 7.52 -37.62
N GLU A 219 -25.46 8.00 -38.69
CA GLU A 219 -24.64 9.21 -38.61
C GLU A 219 -25.63 10.33 -38.31
N GLU A 220 -25.52 10.93 -37.12
CA GLU A 220 -26.03 12.28 -36.93
C GLU A 220 -25.39 13.11 -38.04
N ASN A 221 -26.21 13.55 -38.99
CA ASN A 221 -25.82 14.63 -39.89
C ASN A 221 -25.29 15.74 -38.99
N GLY A 222 -23.99 15.98 -39.07
CA GLY A 222 -23.28 16.82 -38.13
C GLY A 222 -23.75 18.27 -38.23
N ASP A 223 -24.38 18.74 -37.16
CA ASP A 223 -24.55 20.17 -36.87
C ASP A 223 -24.45 20.50 -35.36
N ASP A 224 -23.95 19.59 -34.51
CA ASP A 224 -23.69 19.86 -33.08
C ASP A 224 -22.22 19.61 -32.68
N ALA A 225 -21.29 20.04 -33.55
CA ALA A 225 -19.86 19.95 -33.29
C ALA A 225 -19.27 21.11 -32.47
N ASP A 226 -20.09 21.92 -31.78
CA ASP A 226 -19.61 23.17 -31.14
C ASP A 226 -20.14 23.48 -29.73
N HIS A 227 -20.60 22.47 -28.97
CA HIS A 227 -20.83 22.63 -27.53
C HIS A 227 -20.14 21.55 -26.70
N ILE A 228 -18.81 21.67 -26.66
CA ILE A 228 -18.05 21.24 -25.48
C ILE A 228 -18.15 22.41 -24.50
N GLU A 229 -19.24 22.48 -23.75
CA GLU A 229 -19.22 23.21 -22.49
C GLU A 229 -18.30 22.42 -21.54
N GLU A 230 -17.23 23.07 -21.11
CA GLU A 230 -16.35 22.62 -20.04
C GLU A 230 -17.12 22.67 -18.71
N ASP A 231 -18.02 21.71 -18.50
CA ASP A 231 -18.59 21.47 -17.17
C ASP A 231 -17.61 20.62 -16.36
N ASP A 232 -16.86 21.32 -15.51
CA ASP A 232 -15.91 20.87 -14.50
C ASP A 232 -16.56 20.09 -13.33
N ASP A 233 -17.57 19.26 -13.59
CA ASP A 233 -18.17 18.37 -12.58
C ASP A 233 -17.55 16.97 -12.65
N VAL A 234 -16.41 16.81 -11.97
CA VAL A 234 -15.57 15.60 -11.90
C VAL A 234 -16.17 14.40 -11.12
N ASP A 235 -17.45 14.42 -10.74
CA ASP A 235 -18.04 13.41 -9.83
C ASP A 235 -19.13 12.50 -10.41
N ASP A 236 -19.60 12.70 -11.66
CA ASP A 236 -20.60 11.81 -12.24
C ASP A 236 -19.98 10.70 -13.12
N LEU A 237 -19.61 9.59 -12.47
CA LEU A 237 -19.17 8.32 -13.09
C LEU A 237 -20.32 7.54 -13.76
N SER A 238 -21.50 8.13 -13.93
CA SER A 238 -22.62 7.48 -14.61
C SER A 238 -22.28 7.21 -16.08
N PRO A 239 -22.44 5.97 -16.58
CA PRO A 239 -22.16 5.66 -17.97
C PRO A 239 -23.07 6.49 -18.88
N ARG A 240 -22.49 7.44 -19.62
CA ARG A 240 -23.21 8.20 -20.66
C ARG A 240 -23.91 7.22 -21.59
N LYS A 241 -25.24 7.33 -21.67
CA LYS A 241 -26.09 6.43 -22.43
C LYS A 241 -25.84 6.68 -23.92
N LEU A 242 -25.03 5.82 -24.55
CA LEU A 242 -24.86 5.81 -26.00
C LEU A 242 -26.23 5.53 -26.65
N SER A 243 -26.85 6.60 -27.16
CA SER A 243 -28.20 6.58 -27.76
C SER A 243 -28.22 5.91 -29.14
N VAL A 244 -27.09 5.85 -29.83
CA VAL A 244 -27.02 5.41 -31.23
C VAL A 244 -26.65 3.93 -31.31
N LYS A 245 -27.58 3.12 -31.80
CA LYS A 245 -27.33 1.71 -32.11
C LYS A 245 -26.48 1.60 -33.37
N LYS A 246 -25.28 1.00 -33.23
CA LYS A 246 -24.39 0.68 -34.35
C LYS A 246 -24.46 -0.82 -34.63
N VAL A 247 -24.45 -1.20 -35.91
CA VAL A 247 -24.56 -2.59 -36.39
C VAL A 247 -23.39 -2.89 -37.31
N LEU A 248 -22.82 -4.09 -37.21
CA LEU A 248 -21.79 -4.58 -38.12
C LEU A 248 -22.44 -5.30 -39.31
N VAL A 249 -22.09 -4.90 -40.52
CA VAL A 249 -22.61 -5.45 -41.78
C VAL A 249 -21.44 -5.70 -42.73
N SER A 250 -21.50 -6.71 -43.59
CA SER A 250 -20.43 -6.92 -44.59
C SER A 250 -20.33 -5.73 -45.54
N GLN A 251 -19.13 -5.48 -46.07
CA GLN A 251 -18.88 -4.41 -47.04
C GLN A 251 -19.83 -4.49 -48.25
N GLU A 252 -20.06 -5.69 -48.79
CA GLU A 252 -20.97 -5.90 -49.91
C GLU A 252 -22.42 -5.52 -49.55
N ALA A 253 -22.90 -5.93 -48.38
CA ALA A 253 -24.26 -5.59 -47.94
C ALA A 253 -24.39 -4.08 -47.64
N ALA A 254 -23.36 -3.42 -47.10
CA ALA A 254 -23.33 -1.97 -46.92
C ALA A 254 -23.35 -1.22 -48.26
N GLU A 255 -22.64 -1.72 -49.27
CA GLU A 255 -22.67 -1.19 -50.64
C GLU A 255 -24.04 -1.36 -51.30
N LEU A 256 -24.66 -2.53 -51.20
CA LEU A 256 -26.00 -2.78 -51.75
C LEU A 256 -27.05 -1.85 -51.11
N LEU A 257 -26.96 -1.68 -49.79
CA LEU A 257 -27.86 -0.82 -49.03
C LEU A 257 -27.57 0.68 -49.22
N SER A 258 -26.40 1.09 -49.71
CA SER A 258 -26.10 2.49 -50.05
C SER A 258 -26.42 2.83 -51.50
N LYS A 259 -26.34 1.86 -52.41
CA LYS A 259 -26.71 2.02 -53.84
C LYS A 259 -28.22 1.99 -54.08
N GLY A 260 -29.02 1.47 -53.14
CA GLY A 260 -30.47 1.47 -53.23
C GLY A 260 -31.08 2.88 -53.19
N ALA A 261 -32.24 3.07 -53.84
CA ALA A 261 -32.97 4.35 -53.85
C ALA A 261 -33.56 4.73 -52.47
N ALA A 262 -33.51 3.82 -51.51
CA ALA A 262 -33.97 3.98 -50.15
C ALA A 262 -33.00 4.84 -49.32
N LYS A 263 -33.41 6.05 -48.95
CA LYS A 263 -32.76 6.87 -47.92
C LYS A 263 -33.47 6.69 -46.58
N GLY A 264 -32.71 6.68 -45.47
CA GLY A 264 -33.23 6.53 -44.11
C GLY A 264 -32.49 5.49 -43.28
N SER A 265 -33.07 5.13 -42.13
CA SER A 265 -32.48 4.16 -41.20
C SER A 265 -32.22 2.81 -41.88
N LEU A 266 -31.29 2.02 -41.31
CA LEU A 266 -30.92 0.70 -41.83
C LEU A 266 -32.15 -0.20 -42.03
N ASP A 267 -33.08 -0.18 -41.06
CA ASP A 267 -34.31 -0.96 -41.10
C ASP A 267 -35.24 -0.56 -42.26
N VAL A 268 -35.31 0.74 -42.56
CA VAL A 268 -36.11 1.25 -43.69
C VAL A 268 -35.49 0.82 -45.02
N ARG A 269 -34.16 0.84 -45.12
CA ARG A 269 -33.43 0.41 -46.33
C ARG A 269 -33.60 -1.09 -46.57
N LEU A 270 -33.48 -1.92 -45.52
CA LEU A 270 -33.70 -3.36 -45.60
C LEU A 270 -35.14 -3.71 -46.00
N ARG A 271 -36.14 -3.02 -45.47
CA ARG A 271 -37.55 -3.26 -45.82
C ARG A 271 -37.81 -3.03 -47.30
N LYS A 272 -37.37 -1.89 -47.84
CA LYS A 272 -37.54 -1.56 -49.26
C LYS A 272 -36.80 -2.54 -50.17
N PHE A 273 -35.59 -2.95 -49.81
CA PHE A 273 -34.86 -3.97 -50.56
C PHE A 273 -35.62 -5.31 -50.58
N GLY A 274 -36.26 -5.68 -49.46
CA GLY A 274 -37.13 -6.85 -49.38
C GLY A 274 -38.38 -6.75 -50.28
N GLU A 275 -39.00 -5.58 -50.36
CA GLU A 275 -40.13 -5.32 -51.25
C GLU A 275 -39.72 -5.46 -52.74
N GLU A 276 -38.63 -4.81 -53.14
CA GLU A 276 -38.08 -4.90 -54.51
C GLU A 276 -37.73 -6.35 -54.90
N LYS A 277 -37.14 -7.11 -53.97
CA LYS A 277 -36.86 -8.53 -54.17
C LYS A 277 -38.15 -9.33 -54.43
N ASN A 278 -39.20 -9.11 -53.65
CA ASN A 278 -40.47 -9.82 -53.81
C ASN A 278 -41.11 -9.50 -55.18
N ASP A 279 -41.07 -8.23 -55.61
CA ASP A 279 -41.59 -7.81 -56.91
C ASP A 279 -40.84 -8.49 -58.08
N LEU A 280 -39.51 -8.59 -57.98
CA LEU A 280 -38.69 -9.30 -58.97
C LEU A 280 -38.97 -10.81 -58.96
N GLU A 281 -39.14 -11.43 -57.79
CA GLU A 281 -39.51 -12.85 -57.70
C GLU A 281 -40.87 -13.13 -58.34
N ASP A 282 -41.85 -12.23 -58.18
CA ASP A 282 -43.15 -12.32 -58.83
C ASP A 282 -43.04 -12.16 -60.36
N GLN A 283 -42.14 -11.30 -60.85
CA GLN A 283 -41.84 -11.20 -62.30
C GLN A 283 -41.20 -12.49 -62.84
N VAL A 284 -40.21 -13.05 -62.13
CA VAL A 284 -39.57 -14.32 -62.52
C VAL A 284 -40.57 -15.46 -62.52
N ARG A 285 -41.48 -15.53 -61.53
CA ARG A 285 -42.54 -16.55 -61.50
C ARG A 285 -43.46 -16.45 -62.71
N ARG A 286 -43.88 -15.24 -63.09
CA ARG A 286 -44.69 -14.99 -64.30
C ARG A 286 -43.96 -15.43 -65.57
N LEU A 287 -42.72 -14.99 -65.76
CA LEU A 287 -41.91 -15.35 -66.94
C LEU A 287 -41.63 -16.86 -67.03
N LYS A 288 -41.43 -17.54 -65.90
CA LYS A 288 -41.28 -19.01 -65.89
C LYS A 288 -42.54 -19.73 -66.35
N LEU A 289 -43.72 -19.24 -65.94
CA LEU A 289 -45.01 -19.78 -66.34
C LEU A 289 -45.22 -19.61 -67.85
N GLU A 290 -44.92 -18.41 -68.37
CA GLU A 290 -44.93 -18.13 -69.81
C GLU A 290 -43.93 -19.01 -70.60
N LEU A 291 -42.72 -19.20 -70.07
CA LEU A 291 -41.70 -20.07 -70.68
C LEU A 291 -42.13 -21.55 -70.67
N GLU A 292 -42.76 -22.03 -69.59
CA GLU A 292 -43.30 -23.40 -69.53
C GLU A 292 -44.46 -23.59 -70.50
N GLU A 293 -45.31 -22.60 -70.67
CA GLU A 293 -46.36 -22.62 -71.69
C GLU A 293 -45.77 -22.69 -73.10
N GLU A 294 -44.73 -21.90 -73.41
CA GLU A 294 -44.03 -21.97 -74.70
C GLU A 294 -43.26 -23.28 -74.87
N ARG A 295 -42.59 -23.79 -73.84
CA ARG A 295 -41.94 -25.11 -73.87
C ARG A 295 -42.94 -26.24 -74.04
N ASN A 296 -44.12 -26.17 -73.44
CA ASN A 296 -45.17 -27.16 -73.64
C ASN A 296 -45.79 -27.08 -75.04
N LYS A 297 -45.87 -25.88 -75.63
CA LYS A 297 -46.20 -25.70 -77.06
C LYS A 297 -45.11 -26.28 -77.97
N ASN A 298 -43.84 -26.15 -77.59
CA ASN A 298 -42.70 -26.65 -78.37
C ASN A 298 -42.45 -28.16 -78.19
N ARG A 299 -42.67 -28.73 -76.99
CA ARG A 299 -42.66 -30.19 -76.74
C ARG A 299 -43.74 -30.93 -77.52
N ARG A 300 -44.87 -30.29 -77.80
CA ARG A 300 -45.89 -30.83 -78.72
C ARG A 300 -45.41 -30.86 -80.18
N ARG A 301 -44.35 -30.12 -80.54
CA ARG A 301 -43.75 -30.07 -81.89
C ARG A 301 -42.52 -30.98 -82.06
N GLU A 302 -41.84 -31.35 -80.98
CA GLU A 302 -40.50 -31.96 -81.03
C GLU A 302 -40.42 -33.38 -80.43
N ASN A 303 -41.55 -34.07 -80.29
CA ASN A 303 -41.57 -35.50 -79.91
C ASN A 303 -41.47 -36.38 -81.17
N GLY A 304 -40.29 -36.40 -81.80
CA GLY A 304 -40.10 -37.18 -83.03
C GLY A 304 -38.77 -37.89 -83.21
N LEU A 305 -37.65 -37.34 -82.73
CA LEU A 305 -36.34 -37.83 -83.18
C LEU A 305 -35.27 -37.69 -82.10
N ASP A 306 -35.19 -38.64 -81.14
CA ASP A 306 -33.91 -38.82 -80.43
C ASP A 306 -33.69 -40.17 -79.72
N TYR A 307 -34.38 -41.25 -80.10
CA TYR A 307 -34.23 -42.54 -79.41
C TYR A 307 -32.83 -43.17 -79.57
N GLU A 308 -32.12 -42.92 -80.68
CA GLU A 308 -30.76 -43.46 -80.89
C GLU A 308 -29.70 -42.68 -80.12
N LYS A 309 -29.73 -41.35 -80.18
CA LYS A 309 -28.80 -40.48 -79.43
C LYS A 309 -29.00 -40.63 -77.93
N GLN A 310 -30.24 -40.80 -77.48
CA GLN A 310 -30.58 -41.07 -76.09
C GLN A 310 -30.07 -42.46 -75.64
N LYS A 311 -30.01 -43.45 -76.53
CA LYS A 311 -29.46 -44.78 -76.23
C LYS A 311 -27.93 -44.75 -76.13
N GLU A 312 -27.23 -44.00 -76.98
CA GLU A 312 -25.78 -43.81 -76.89
C GLU A 312 -25.37 -42.96 -75.68
N GLN A 313 -26.12 -41.89 -75.39
CA GLN A 313 -25.97 -41.12 -74.16
C GLN A 313 -26.24 -41.99 -72.92
N SER A 314 -27.23 -42.88 -72.96
CA SER A 314 -27.50 -43.80 -71.85
C SER A 314 -26.34 -44.80 -71.61
N LYS A 315 -25.69 -45.29 -72.68
CA LYS A 315 -24.50 -46.16 -72.55
C LYS A 315 -23.32 -45.43 -71.91
N THR A 316 -23.00 -44.23 -72.41
CA THR A 316 -21.89 -43.42 -71.87
C THR A 316 -22.15 -43.01 -70.42
N VAL A 317 -23.38 -42.61 -70.08
CA VAL A 317 -23.80 -42.34 -68.70
C VAL A 317 -23.60 -43.55 -67.79
N ASN A 318 -23.95 -44.75 -68.26
CA ASN A 318 -23.76 -45.97 -67.47
C ASN A 318 -22.28 -46.33 -67.29
N GLU A 319 -21.44 -46.08 -68.29
CA GLU A 319 -19.98 -46.25 -68.18
C GLU A 319 -19.36 -45.28 -67.17
N TYR A 320 -19.75 -44.00 -67.20
CA TYR A 320 -19.31 -43.03 -66.20
C TYR A 320 -19.82 -43.36 -64.80
N LYS A 321 -21.05 -43.85 -64.65
CA LYS A 321 -21.57 -44.34 -63.37
C LYS A 321 -20.73 -45.48 -62.81
N PHE A 322 -20.34 -46.44 -63.65
CA PHE A 322 -19.48 -47.55 -63.20
C PHE A 322 -18.08 -47.07 -62.80
N ARG A 323 -17.50 -46.11 -63.55
CA ARG A 323 -16.22 -45.49 -63.19
C ARG A 323 -16.28 -44.74 -61.88
N VAL A 324 -17.36 -43.99 -61.64
CA VAL A 324 -17.60 -43.29 -60.37
C VAL A 324 -17.73 -44.30 -59.23
N GLN A 325 -18.54 -45.36 -59.37
CA GLN A 325 -18.66 -46.40 -58.35
C GLN A 325 -17.33 -47.08 -58.01
N LYS A 326 -16.49 -47.33 -59.03
CA LYS A 326 -15.15 -47.90 -58.81
C LYS A 326 -14.24 -46.93 -58.04
N ALA A 327 -14.25 -45.66 -58.40
CA ALA A 327 -13.49 -44.62 -57.72
C ALA A 327 -13.99 -44.42 -56.27
N GLU A 328 -15.31 -44.46 -56.04
CA GLU A 328 -15.91 -44.40 -54.71
C GLU A 328 -15.47 -45.58 -53.82
N ALA A 329 -15.43 -46.80 -54.38
CA ALA A 329 -14.93 -47.96 -53.66
C ALA A 329 -13.42 -47.85 -53.31
N GLU A 330 -12.62 -47.31 -54.23
CA GLU A 330 -11.19 -47.04 -53.99
C GLU A 330 -10.98 -45.98 -52.90
N VAL A 331 -11.75 -44.88 -52.95
CA VAL A 331 -11.76 -43.84 -51.91
C VAL A 331 -12.11 -44.43 -50.55
N SER A 332 -13.15 -45.28 -50.47
CA SER A 332 -13.51 -45.94 -49.22
C SER A 332 -12.38 -46.82 -48.67
N THR A 333 -11.65 -47.51 -49.55
CA THR A 333 -10.50 -48.34 -49.16
C THR A 333 -9.33 -47.49 -48.66
N LEU A 334 -9.03 -46.38 -49.35
CA LEU A 334 -7.99 -45.43 -48.94
C LEU A 334 -8.34 -44.76 -47.61
N GLN A 335 -9.60 -44.38 -47.40
CA GLN A 335 -10.07 -43.83 -46.12
C GLN A 335 -9.87 -44.84 -44.97
N ALA A 336 -10.20 -46.11 -45.18
CA ALA A 336 -9.95 -47.16 -44.18
C ALA A 336 -8.44 -47.31 -43.87
N ASN A 337 -7.58 -47.19 -44.87
CA ASN A 337 -6.13 -47.20 -44.67
C ASN A 337 -5.63 -45.98 -43.88
N VAL A 338 -6.14 -44.78 -44.17
CA VAL A 338 -5.81 -43.56 -43.42
C VAL A 338 -6.18 -43.73 -41.95
N VAL A 339 -7.40 -44.17 -41.64
CA VAL A 339 -7.84 -44.40 -40.25
C VAL A 339 -6.93 -45.40 -39.52
N ARG A 340 -6.51 -46.47 -40.20
CA ARG A 340 -5.58 -47.46 -39.62
C ARG A 340 -4.19 -46.86 -39.38
N LEU A 341 -3.67 -46.07 -40.32
CA LEU A 341 -2.38 -45.40 -40.18
C LEU A 341 -2.41 -44.35 -39.07
N ASP A 342 -3.49 -43.59 -38.95
CA ASP A 342 -3.69 -42.61 -37.88
C ASP A 342 -3.74 -43.28 -36.50
N ALA A 343 -4.39 -44.45 -36.40
CA ALA A 343 -4.39 -45.24 -35.17
C ALA A 343 -2.98 -45.74 -34.81
N LEU A 344 -2.18 -46.18 -35.79
CA LEU A 344 -0.79 -46.57 -35.57
C LEU A 344 0.08 -45.37 -35.16
N LEU A 345 -0.06 -44.23 -35.83
CA LEU A 345 0.66 -43.00 -35.49
C LEU A 345 0.33 -42.54 -34.07
N THR A 346 -0.94 -42.60 -33.68
CA THR A 346 -1.36 -42.25 -32.31
C THR A 346 -0.70 -43.16 -31.29
N ARG A 347 -0.68 -44.49 -31.52
CA ARG A 347 -0.02 -45.44 -30.62
C ARG A 347 1.49 -45.24 -30.54
N TYR A 348 2.16 -44.96 -31.66
CA TYR A 348 3.60 -44.70 -31.65
C TYR A 348 3.93 -43.37 -30.96
N LYS A 349 3.09 -42.35 -31.09
CA LYS A 349 3.23 -41.09 -30.35
C LYS A 349 3.11 -41.32 -28.85
N THR A 350 2.07 -42.00 -28.38
CA THR A 350 1.91 -42.30 -26.95
C THR A 350 3.06 -43.15 -26.42
N GLN A 351 3.52 -44.14 -27.19
CA GLN A 351 4.68 -44.95 -26.82
C GLN A 351 5.98 -44.11 -26.74
N SER A 352 6.16 -43.13 -27.64
CA SER A 352 7.30 -42.22 -27.58
C SER A 352 7.25 -41.34 -26.33
N GLU A 353 6.09 -40.75 -26.02
CA GLU A 353 5.87 -39.93 -24.83
C GLU A 353 6.11 -40.71 -23.53
N GLU A 354 5.64 -41.96 -23.46
CA GLU A 354 5.90 -42.86 -22.32
C GLU A 354 7.41 -43.15 -22.15
N LEU A 355 8.12 -43.40 -23.26
CA LEU A 355 9.56 -43.63 -23.22
C LEU A 355 10.33 -42.37 -22.80
N GLU A 356 9.95 -41.19 -23.29
CA GLU A 356 10.54 -39.91 -22.89
C GLU A 356 10.34 -39.64 -21.40
N SER A 357 9.12 -39.84 -20.88
CA SER A 357 8.82 -39.72 -19.44
C SER A 357 9.68 -40.68 -18.61
N SER A 358 9.80 -41.94 -19.05
CA SER A 358 10.64 -42.94 -18.36
C SER A 358 12.14 -42.57 -18.37
N GLU A 359 12.62 -41.95 -19.45
CA GLU A 359 14.01 -41.47 -19.55
C GLU A 359 14.27 -40.33 -18.57
N GLU A 360 13.30 -39.41 -18.42
CA GLU A 360 13.39 -38.31 -17.46
C GLU A 360 13.41 -38.80 -16.01
N GLU A 361 12.56 -39.78 -15.66
CA GLU A 361 12.55 -40.43 -14.35
C GLU A 361 13.91 -41.09 -14.04
N LEU A 362 14.44 -41.86 -14.99
CA LEU A 362 15.76 -42.49 -14.85
C LEU A 362 16.90 -41.45 -14.72
N LYS A 363 16.80 -40.30 -15.40
CA LYS A 363 17.75 -39.19 -15.23
C LYS A 363 17.67 -38.59 -13.81
N LEU A 364 16.46 -38.46 -13.25
CA LEU A 364 16.27 -37.99 -11.88
C LEU A 364 16.81 -38.98 -10.85
N GLU A 365 16.51 -40.27 -11.01
CA GLU A 365 17.05 -41.34 -10.16
C GLU A 365 18.58 -41.40 -10.23
N LYS A 366 19.15 -41.33 -11.43
CA LYS A 366 20.61 -41.26 -11.60
C LYS A 366 21.22 -40.10 -10.84
N ARG A 367 20.62 -38.90 -10.91
CA ARG A 367 21.10 -37.72 -10.16
C ARG A 367 20.98 -37.93 -8.65
N LYS A 368 19.90 -38.57 -8.18
CA LYS A 368 19.69 -38.89 -6.76
C LYS A 368 20.74 -39.87 -6.26
N LEU A 369 20.92 -41.00 -6.94
CA LEU A 369 21.92 -42.01 -6.62
C LEU A 369 23.35 -41.45 -6.67
N GLN A 370 23.64 -40.54 -7.61
CA GLN A 370 24.94 -39.86 -7.65
C GLN A 370 25.18 -38.97 -6.43
N ARG A 371 24.16 -38.32 -5.86
CA ARG A 371 24.29 -37.57 -4.61
C ARG A 371 24.50 -38.51 -3.43
N GLU A 372 23.69 -39.56 -3.33
CA GLU A 372 23.80 -40.57 -2.27
C GLU A 372 25.17 -41.26 -2.28
N LEU A 373 25.73 -41.54 -3.47
CA LEU A 373 27.07 -42.08 -3.63
C LEU A 373 28.14 -41.12 -3.08
N ARG A 374 28.06 -39.83 -3.41
CA ARG A 374 29.01 -38.82 -2.89
C ARG A 374 28.91 -38.67 -1.39
N ASP A 375 27.69 -38.66 -0.83
CA ASP A 375 27.47 -38.58 0.61
C ASP A 375 28.04 -39.82 1.32
N ALA A 376 27.84 -41.01 0.75
CA ALA A 376 28.41 -42.25 1.27
C ALA A 376 29.94 -42.27 1.18
N GLN A 377 30.52 -41.75 0.09
CA GLN A 377 31.97 -41.58 -0.07
C GLN A 377 32.54 -40.63 0.99
N SER A 378 31.91 -39.47 1.22
CA SER A 378 32.32 -38.53 2.28
C SER A 378 32.31 -39.19 3.67
N ARG A 379 31.27 -39.96 3.99
CA ARG A 379 31.19 -40.72 5.25
C ARG A 379 32.28 -41.79 5.36
N LEU A 380 32.60 -42.45 4.25
CA LEU A 380 33.66 -43.45 4.21
C LEU A 380 35.02 -42.77 4.48
N GLU A 381 35.31 -41.64 3.85
CA GLU A 381 36.53 -40.85 4.10
C GLU A 381 36.63 -40.38 5.56
N GLU A 382 35.52 -39.90 6.15
CA GLU A 382 35.46 -39.55 7.58
C GLU A 382 35.75 -40.76 8.48
N LEU A 383 35.17 -41.92 8.19
CA LEU A 383 35.42 -43.15 8.94
C LEU A 383 36.86 -43.66 8.75
N GLU A 384 37.43 -43.56 7.55
CA GLU A 384 38.82 -43.92 7.30
C GLU A 384 39.78 -43.00 8.04
N THR A 385 39.53 -41.69 8.06
CA THR A 385 40.36 -40.76 8.83
C THR A 385 40.26 -41.06 10.32
N THR A 386 39.06 -41.27 10.89
CA THR A 386 38.91 -41.60 12.31
C THR A 386 39.57 -42.94 12.66
N ASN A 387 39.44 -43.95 11.81
CA ASN A 387 40.12 -45.23 11.99
C ASN A 387 41.64 -45.07 11.96
N ASN A 388 42.19 -44.29 11.03
CA ASN A 388 43.62 -43.97 10.99
C ASN A 388 44.10 -43.27 12.28
N HIS A 389 43.29 -42.39 12.88
CA HIS A 389 43.61 -41.78 14.18
C HIS A 389 43.61 -42.81 15.32
N LEU A 390 42.66 -43.75 15.31
CA LEU A 390 42.58 -44.84 16.29
C LEU A 390 43.77 -45.79 16.16
N ILE A 391 44.15 -46.18 14.94
CA ILE A 391 45.35 -47.00 14.66
C ILE A 391 46.60 -46.31 15.22
N LYS A 392 46.81 -45.03 14.90
CA LYS A 392 47.96 -44.25 15.43
C LYS A 392 47.95 -44.18 16.97
N ARG A 393 46.79 -44.06 17.61
CA ARG A 393 46.67 -44.09 19.08
C ARG A 393 46.99 -45.48 19.64
N PHE A 394 46.49 -46.53 19.00
CA PHE A 394 46.77 -47.91 19.36
C PHE A 394 48.26 -48.22 19.26
N ASP A 395 48.93 -47.80 18.19
CA ASP A 395 50.38 -47.99 18.02
C ASP A 395 51.19 -47.25 19.09
N LYS A 396 50.78 -46.03 19.47
CA LYS A 396 51.40 -45.31 20.60
C LYS A 396 51.25 -46.08 21.91
N LEU A 397 50.07 -46.60 22.21
CA LEU A 397 49.82 -47.42 23.40
C LEU A 397 50.62 -48.73 23.37
N LYS A 398 50.70 -49.38 22.21
CA LYS A 398 51.50 -50.60 21.99
C LYS A 398 52.98 -50.33 22.22
N ASN A 399 53.51 -49.22 21.70
CA ASN A 399 54.89 -48.81 21.93
C ASN A 399 55.14 -48.44 23.39
N ALA A 400 54.24 -47.70 24.04
CA ALA A 400 54.34 -47.38 25.46
C ALA A 400 54.35 -48.65 26.33
N ARG A 401 53.48 -49.61 26.04
CA ARG A 401 53.47 -50.93 26.69
C ARG A 401 54.78 -51.68 26.45
N SER A 402 55.29 -51.67 25.22
CA SER A 402 56.56 -52.34 24.90
C SER A 402 57.76 -51.69 25.61
N ASN A 403 57.77 -50.36 25.74
CA ASN A 403 58.82 -49.65 26.48
C ASN A 403 58.74 -49.96 27.97
N LEU A 404 57.55 -49.90 28.57
CA LEU A 404 57.35 -50.28 29.97
C LEU A 404 57.83 -51.71 30.25
N LEU A 405 57.55 -52.65 29.32
CA LEU A 405 58.02 -54.02 29.43
C LEU A 405 59.55 -54.14 29.33
N LYS A 406 60.20 -53.29 28.51
CA LYS A 406 61.66 -53.21 28.42
C LYS A 406 62.27 -52.62 29.69
N ASP A 407 61.70 -51.53 30.22
CA ASP A 407 62.17 -50.89 31.44
C ASP A 407 62.11 -51.87 32.63
N LEU A 408 60.99 -52.60 32.77
CA LEU A 408 60.84 -53.68 33.78
C LEU A 408 61.85 -54.83 33.61
N SER A 409 62.42 -55.02 32.41
CA SER A 409 63.44 -56.04 32.14
C SER A 409 64.89 -55.52 32.30
N GLN A 410 65.08 -54.21 32.39
CA GLN A 410 66.38 -53.53 32.50
C GLN A 410 66.72 -53.04 33.91
N ASP A 411 65.83 -53.21 34.90
CA ASP A 411 66.15 -53.09 36.32
C ASP A 411 66.66 -54.44 36.87
N PRO A 412 67.99 -54.70 36.91
CA PRO A 412 68.54 -55.82 37.66
C PRO A 412 68.46 -55.49 39.15
N ALA A 413 67.63 -56.25 39.87
CA ALA A 413 67.75 -56.39 41.32
C ALA A 413 69.04 -57.14 41.69
#